data_AF-A0A353QZY3-F1
#
_entry.id   AF-A0A353QZY3-F1
#
_cell.length_a   1.000
_cell.length_b   1.000
_cell.length_c   1.000
_cell.angle_alpha   90.00
_cell.angle_beta   90.00
_cell.angle_gamma   90.00
#
_symmetry.space_group_name_H-M   'P 1'
#
loop_
_entity.id
_entity.type
_entity.pdbx_description
1 polymer ?
#
loop_
_entity_poly.entity_id
_entity_poly.type
_entity_poly.pdbx_seq_one_letter_code
_entity_poly.pdbx_strand_id
1 'polypeptide(L)' 'MMANDQVRALRWDGEILHVLDQRRLPTEEHWLVATDAAETARVIHDMAVRGAPAIGLAGAYGLVMAARELAGR' A
#
# COMPACT_ATOMS: atom_id res chain seq x y z
N MET A 1 -22.66 14.63 12.08
CA MET A 1 -21.56 13.79 12.61
C MET A 1 -20.62 13.56 11.45
N MET A 2 -19.56 14.36 11.35
CA MET A 2 -18.65 14.37 10.20
C MET A 2 -17.93 13.02 10.14
N ALA A 3 -18.06 12.31 9.02
CA ALA A 3 -17.20 11.17 8.73
C ALA A 3 -15.76 11.66 8.79
N ASN A 4 -14.95 11.03 9.65
CA ASN A 4 -13.54 11.32 9.77
C ASN A 4 -12.88 10.95 8.43
N ASP A 5 -12.73 11.91 7.52
CA ASP A 5 -12.12 11.72 6.21
C ASP A 5 -10.60 11.63 6.39
N GLN A 6 -10.18 10.50 6.97
CA GLN A 6 -8.80 10.21 7.31
C GLN A 6 -8.04 10.03 6.00
N VAL A 7 -7.08 10.92 5.72
CA VAL A 7 -6.06 10.71 4.68
C VAL A 7 -5.44 9.33 4.92
N ARG A 8 -5.71 8.37 4.04
CA ARG A 8 -5.19 7.00 4.15
C ARG A 8 -3.95 6.87 3.28
N ALA A 9 -2.83 6.46 3.87
CA ALA A 9 -1.61 6.17 3.11
C ALA A 9 -1.75 4.94 2.19
N LEU A 10 -2.73 4.07 2.48
CA LEU A 10 -2.98 2.81 1.79
C LEU A 10 -4.47 2.66 1.50
N ARG A 11 -4.80 2.12 0.32
CA ARG A 11 -6.15 1.64 -0.02
C ARG A 11 -6.04 0.21 -0.54
N TRP A 12 -6.94 -0.64 -0.09
CA TRP A 12 -7.05 -2.04 -0.51
C TRP A 12 -8.44 -2.25 -1.10
N ASP A 13 -8.52 -2.76 -2.33
CA ASP A 13 -9.80 -2.99 -3.02
C ASP A 13 -10.33 -4.43 -2.88
N GLY A 14 -9.55 -5.30 -2.24
CA GLY A 14 -9.85 -6.73 -2.17
C GLY A 14 -8.78 -7.57 -2.85
N GLU A 15 -8.08 -7.04 -3.85
CA GLU A 15 -7.11 -7.73 -4.69
C GLU A 15 -5.77 -6.97 -4.82
N ILE A 16 -5.82 -5.65 -4.91
CA ILE A 16 -4.69 -4.78 -5.25
C ILE A 16 -4.46 -3.75 -4.15
N LEU A 17 -3.18 -3.51 -3.82
CA LEU A 17 -2.77 -2.47 -2.89
C LEU A 17 -2.47 -1.18 -3.64
N HIS A 18 -3.20 -0.12 -3.32
CA HIS A 18 -2.91 1.24 -3.76
C HIS A 18 -2.18 2.00 -2.65
N VAL A 19 -1.07 2.64 -3.00
CA VAL A 19 -0.19 3.34 -2.06
C VAL A 19 -0.10 4.81 -2.43
N LEU A 20 -0.43 5.70 -1.50
CA LEU A 20 -0.20 7.13 -1.68
C LEU A 20 1.30 7.40 -1.66
N ASP A 21 1.84 7.95 -2.75
CA ASP A 21 3.27 8.26 -2.87
C ASP A 21 3.63 9.46 -1.99
N GLN A 22 4.06 9.17 -0.77
CA GLN A 22 4.40 10.19 0.23
C GLN A 22 5.61 11.04 -0.17
N ARG A 23 6.38 10.64 -1.20
CA ARG A 23 7.53 11.40 -1.72
C ARG A 23 7.09 12.63 -2.52
N ARG A 24 5.86 12.61 -3.04
CA ARG A 24 5.30 13.70 -3.85
C ARG A 24 4.47 14.70 -3.05
N LEU A 25 4.12 14.35 -1.82
CA LEU A 25 3.42 15.25 -0.92
C LEU A 25 4.35 16.38 -0.42
N PRO A 26 3.82 17.59 -0.20
CA PRO A 26 2.41 18.00 -0.37
C PRO A 26 2.06 18.46 -1.78
N THR A 27 3.00 18.40 -2.73
CA THR A 27 2.87 18.99 -4.08
C THR A 27 1.83 18.28 -4.93
N GLU A 28 1.78 16.95 -4.89
CA GLU A 28 0.89 16.14 -5.72
C GLU A 28 0.41 14.90 -4.95
N GLU A 29 -0.88 14.61 -5.03
CA GLU A 29 -1.42 13.30 -4.65
C GLU A 29 -1.27 12.33 -5.82
N HIS A 30 -0.33 11.39 -5.69
CA HIS A 30 -0.09 10.35 -6.68
C HIS A 30 -0.25 8.97 -6.04
N TRP A 31 -0.97 8.07 -6.71
CA TRP A 31 -1.25 6.73 -6.23
C TRP A 31 -0.48 5.70 -7.04
N LEU A 32 0.39 4.95 -6.36
CA LEU A 32 1.08 3.79 -6.92
C LEU A 32 0.20 2.55 -6.74
N VAL A 33 0.37 1.61 -7.65
CA VAL A 33 -0.29 0.30 -7.60
C VAL A 33 0.76 -0.75 -7.30
N ALA A 34 0.47 -1.63 -6.35
CA ALA A 34 1.25 -2.82 -6.06
C ALA A 34 0.34 -4.04 -6.21
N THR A 35 0.58 -4.84 -7.25
CA THR A 35 -0.24 -6.03 -7.55
C THR A 35 0.32 -7.33 -6.97
N ASP A 36 1.52 -7.29 -6.40
CA ASP A 36 2.14 -8.46 -5.77
C ASP A 36 3.05 -8.07 -4.60
N ALA A 37 3.62 -9.08 -3.95
CA ALA A 37 4.53 -8.90 -2.82
C ALA A 37 5.84 -8.21 -3.19
N ALA A 38 6.35 -8.39 -4.41
CA ALA A 38 7.59 -7.76 -4.86
C ALA A 38 7.38 -6.26 -5.14
N GLU A 39 6.25 -5.89 -5.76
CA GLU A 39 5.84 -4.49 -5.90
C GLU A 39 5.61 -3.84 -4.53
N THR A 40 4.99 -4.56 -3.60
CA THR A 40 4.78 -4.10 -2.21
C THR A 40 6.11 -3.84 -1.50
N ALA A 41 7.09 -4.74 -1.66
CA ALA A 41 8.42 -4.55 -1.10
C ALA A 41 9.13 -3.33 -1.73
N ARG A 42 8.98 -3.11 -3.04
CA ARG A 42 9.54 -1.94 -3.74
C ARG A 42 8.99 -0.63 -3.19
N VAL A 43 7.67 -0.49 -3.03
CA VAL A 43 7.07 0.77 -2.52
C VAL A 43 7.48 1.08 -1.07
N ILE A 44 7.77 0.06 -0.25
CA ILE A 44 8.35 0.24 1.11
C ILE A 44 9.82 0.67 1.01
N HIS A 45 10.62 -0.05 0.22
CA HIS A 45 12.05 0.19 0.06
C HIS A 45 12.34 1.59 -0.51
N ASP A 46 11.56 2.00 -1.50
CA ASP A 46 11.68 3.31 -2.14
C ASP A 46 11.10 4.45 -1.28
N MET A 47 10.60 4.14 -0.08
CA MET A 47 9.99 5.07 0.87
C MET A 47 8.76 5.79 0.30
N ALA A 48 8.09 5.21 -0.70
CA ALA A 48 6.81 5.71 -1.20
C ALA A 48 5.72 5.56 -0.14
N VAL A 49 5.75 4.46 0.62
CA VAL A 49 5.08 4.35 1.93
C VAL A 49 6.14 4.29 3.04
N ARG A 50 5.89 5.03 4.12
CA ARG A 50 6.77 5.04 5.29
C ARG A 50 5.97 5.25 6.59
N GLY A 51 6.67 5.08 7.71
CA GLY A 51 6.11 5.08 9.05
C GLY A 51 5.81 3.64 9.50
N ALA A 52 6.28 3.26 10.69
CA ALA A 52 6.24 1.88 11.15
C ALA A 52 4.84 1.22 11.06
N PRO A 53 3.72 1.90 11.44
CA PRO A 53 2.39 1.33 11.28
C PRO A 53 2.00 1.08 9.81
N ALA A 54 2.30 2.02 8.92
CA ALA A 54 1.94 1.92 7.50
C ALA A 54 2.79 0.85 6.78
N ILE A 55 4.07 0.74 7.13
CA ILE A 55 4.96 -0.33 6.62
C ILE A 55 4.42 -1.70 7.05
N GLY A 56 3.99 -1.85 8.31
CA GLY A 56 3.40 -3.10 8.80
C GLY A 56 2.14 -3.49 8.03
N LEU A 57 1.23 -2.54 7.79
CA LEU A 57 0.01 -2.76 6.98
C LEU A 57 0.34 -3.11 5.52
N ALA A 58 1.25 -2.39 4.88
CA ALA A 58 1.67 -2.67 3.52
C ALA A 58 2.26 -4.09 3.41
N GLY A 59 3.17 -4.46 4.32
CA GLY A 59 3.74 -5.80 4.37
C GLY A 59 2.68 -6.91 4.57
N ALA A 60 1.67 -6.66 5.40
CA ALA A 60 0.56 -7.59 5.58
C ALA A 60 -0.25 -7.81 4.30
N TYR A 61 -0.57 -6.75 3.55
CA TYR A 61 -1.24 -6.89 2.25
C TYR A 61 -0.37 -7.61 1.21
N GLY A 62 0.94 -7.32 1.17
CA GLY A 62 1.90 -8.06 0.35
C GLY A 62 1.88 -9.56 0.63
N LEU A 63 1.84 -9.94 1.92
CA LEU A 63 1.74 -11.35 2.33
C LEU A 63 0.42 -11.99 1.88
N VAL A 64 -0.71 -11.29 1.99
CA VAL A 64 -2.02 -11.78 1.52
C VAL A 64 -2.00 -12.05 0.01
N MET A 65 -1.45 -11.14 -0.79
CA MET A 65 -1.31 -11.33 -2.24
C MET A 65 -0.45 -12.56 -2.57
N ALA A 66 0.72 -12.71 -1.92
CA ALA A 66 1.58 -13.87 -2.11
C ALA A 66 0.90 -15.19 -1.71
N ALA A 67 0.16 -15.22 -0.60
CA ALA A 67 -0.56 -16.40 -0.16
C ALA A 67 -1.64 -16.82 -1.17
N ARG A 68 -2.34 -15.85 -1.77
CA ARG A 68 -3.34 -16.11 -2.81
C ARG A 68 -2.71 -16.61 -4.12
N GLU A 69 -1.59 -16.01 -4.54
CA GLU A 69 -0.84 -16.48 -5.71
C GLU A 69 -0.42 -17.94 -5.54
N LEU A 70 0.06 -18.30 -4.34
CA LEU A 70 0.43 -19.69 -4.02
C LEU A 70 -0.77 -20.63 -3.98
N ALA A 71 -1.94 -20.17 -3.50
CA ALA A 71 -3.16 -20.98 -3.43
C ALA A 71 -3.91 -21.11 -4.77
N GLY A 72 -3.64 -20.22 -5.72
CA GLY A 72 -4.16 -20.26 -7.09
C GLY A 72 -3.28 -21.06 -8.06
N ARG A 73 -2.14 -21.60 -7.60
CA ARG A 73 -1.39 -22.66 -8.26
C ARG A 73 -1.93 -24.02 -7.84
#